data_AF-A0A160T5K9-F1
#
_entry.id   AF-A0A160T5K9-F1
#
_cell.length_a   1.000
_cell.length_b   1.000
_cell.length_c   1.000
_cell.angle_alpha   90.00
_cell.angle_beta   90.00
_cell.angle_gamma   90.00
#
_symmetry.space_group_name_H-M   'P 1'
#
loop_
_entity.id
_entity.type
_entity.pdbx_description
1 polymer ?
#
loop_
_entity_poly.entity_id
_entity_poly.type
_entity_poly.pdbx_seq_one_letter_code
_entity_poly.pdbx_strand_id
1 'polypeptide(L)'
;MSIFRRIIGILMILVGIVGLIIAGAGAYFAGQAIDAVGAGLNSTVDLLDQTVGTTTASLENVKATLGEASNTLTTVTDATRNVATTIFDTQPLLEQVTTMTTDTVPGSLEAVNTAIPNLAGIAATIDTTLERLSNFSIDRTIGAGLVQIPLSFDLGIDYNPEQSFDTAVLAIGESLVPLPDQLRAMEANLNTTVANLGNIGSDIEALSGNIEGINTTVEQFVPLLDQYIAMLAQITGSLENARAQVNANLGTIKWVATGLMIWFAVYQIMPIYFGYRMLSDKVVEGSIEERLEEEREEMKERVKEAEEKAEDAAERAEDAANDIASA
;
A
#
# COMPACT_ATOMS: atom_id res chain seq x y z
N MET A 1 -74.82 7.92 -57.28
CA MET A 1 -73.95 7.00 -56.50
C MET A 1 -72.47 7.03 -56.89
N SER A 2 -72.06 7.59 -58.04
CA SER A 2 -70.65 7.62 -58.49
C SER A 2 -69.74 8.60 -57.73
N ILE A 3 -70.26 9.75 -57.29
CA ILE A 3 -69.47 10.77 -56.56
C ILE A 3 -69.04 10.28 -55.17
N PHE A 4 -69.92 9.57 -54.45
CA PHE A 4 -69.63 9.06 -53.11
C PHE A 4 -68.51 8.00 -53.10
N ARG A 5 -68.46 7.13 -54.13
CA ARG A 5 -67.37 6.14 -54.29
C ARG A 5 -66.02 6.79 -54.58
N ARG A 6 -65.99 7.86 -55.39
CA ARG A 6 -64.75 8.60 -55.67
C ARG A 6 -64.22 9.32 -54.43
N ILE A 7 -65.08 9.91 -53.60
CA ILE A 7 -64.67 10.55 -52.34
C ILE A 7 -64.08 9.52 -51.38
N ILE A 8 -64.71 8.34 -51.23
CA ILE A 8 -64.18 7.25 -50.40
C ILE A 8 -62.84 6.75 -50.95
N GLY A 9 -62.69 6.61 -52.26
CA GLY A 9 -61.45 6.19 -52.89
C GLY A 9 -60.28 7.15 -52.62
N ILE A 10 -60.52 8.46 -52.71
CA ILE A 10 -59.51 9.49 -52.38
C ILE A 10 -59.13 9.43 -50.90
N LEU A 11 -60.11 9.30 -50.01
CA LEU A 11 -59.86 9.19 -48.57
C LEU A 11 -59.01 7.96 -48.24
N MET A 12 -59.28 6.81 -48.86
CA MET A 12 -58.49 5.58 -48.66
C MET A 12 -57.04 5.72 -49.13
N ILE A 13 -56.79 6.37 -50.27
CA ILE A 13 -55.42 6.64 -50.74
C ILE A 13 -54.70 7.58 -49.76
N LEU A 14 -55.36 8.66 -49.32
CA LEU A 14 -54.78 9.60 -48.35
C LEU A 14 -54.41 8.91 -47.04
N VAL A 15 -55.30 8.05 -46.52
CA VAL A 15 -55.04 7.27 -45.31
C VAL A 15 -53.83 6.35 -45.50
N GLY A 16 -53.73 5.66 -46.65
CA GLY A 16 -52.58 4.79 -46.93
C GLY A 16 -51.26 5.54 -47.06
N ILE A 17 -51.24 6.71 -47.73
CA ILE A 17 -50.05 7.57 -47.84
C ILE A 17 -49.62 8.07 -46.46
N VAL A 18 -50.56 8.58 -45.65
CA VAL A 18 -50.28 9.01 -44.28
C VAL A 18 -49.75 7.83 -43.46
N GLY A 19 -50.33 6.64 -43.61
CA GLY A 19 -49.85 5.42 -42.97
C GLY A 19 -48.41 5.06 -43.36
N LEU A 20 -48.03 5.18 -44.64
CA LEU A 20 -46.66 4.96 -45.11
C LEU A 20 -45.68 5.99 -44.53
N ILE A 21 -46.07 7.27 -44.47
CA ILE A 21 -45.24 8.32 -43.85
C ILE A 21 -45.02 8.02 -42.36
N ILE A 22 -46.09 7.63 -41.64
CA ILE A 22 -46.00 7.24 -40.22
C ILE A 22 -45.09 6.00 -40.06
N ALA A 23 -45.18 5.01 -40.94
CA ALA A 23 -44.34 3.83 -40.91
C ALA A 23 -42.85 4.18 -41.07
N GLY A 24 -42.52 5.01 -42.06
CA GLY A 24 -41.15 5.47 -42.30
C GLY A 24 -40.61 6.33 -41.16
N ALA A 25 -41.38 7.33 -40.73
CA ALA A 25 -41.00 8.19 -39.62
C ALA A 25 -40.83 7.40 -38.32
N GLY A 26 -41.75 6.49 -38.01
CA GLY A 26 -41.65 5.69 -36.80
C GLY A 26 -40.51 4.66 -36.84
N ALA A 27 -40.15 4.10 -38.01
CA ALA A 27 -38.95 3.27 -38.14
C ALA A 27 -37.68 4.08 -37.85
N TYR A 28 -37.60 5.31 -38.37
CA TYR A 28 -36.49 6.23 -38.11
C TYR A 28 -36.39 6.61 -36.63
N PHE A 29 -37.49 7.07 -36.03
CA PHE A 29 -37.52 7.46 -34.62
C PHE A 29 -37.31 6.28 -33.66
N ALA A 30 -37.83 5.09 -33.97
CA ALA A 30 -37.57 3.89 -33.18
C ALA A 30 -36.09 3.50 -33.23
N GLY A 31 -35.47 3.55 -34.41
CA GLY A 31 -34.03 3.32 -34.56
C GLY A 31 -33.21 4.31 -33.73
N GLN A 32 -33.50 5.60 -33.84
CA GLN A 32 -32.81 6.65 -33.09
C GLN A 32 -32.99 6.49 -31.56
N ALA A 33 -34.19 6.18 -31.09
CA ALA A 33 -34.46 5.97 -29.67
C ALA A 33 -33.70 4.75 -29.12
N ILE A 34 -33.65 3.64 -29.87
CA ILE A 34 -32.89 2.44 -29.49
C ILE A 34 -31.39 2.74 -29.44
N ASP A 35 -30.87 3.45 -30.44
CA ASP A 35 -29.44 3.81 -30.51
C ASP A 35 -29.07 4.76 -29.35
N ALA A 36 -29.93 5.71 -28.99
CA ALA A 36 -29.73 6.60 -27.85
C ALA A 36 -29.72 5.84 -26.51
N VAL A 37 -30.61 4.86 -26.34
CA VAL A 37 -30.62 3.97 -25.15
C VAL A 37 -29.34 3.14 -25.10
N GLY A 38 -28.91 2.57 -26.23
CA GLY A 38 -27.66 1.82 -26.32
C GLY A 38 -26.43 2.66 -25.97
N ALA A 39 -26.36 3.89 -26.50
CA ALA A 39 -25.28 4.82 -26.16
C ALA A 39 -25.26 5.19 -24.67
N GLY A 40 -26.42 5.48 -24.07
CA GLY A 40 -26.54 5.79 -22.64
C GLY A 40 -26.12 4.62 -21.73
N LEU A 41 -26.54 3.40 -22.07
CA LEU A 41 -26.14 2.19 -21.34
C LEU A 41 -24.65 1.92 -21.48
N ASN A 42 -24.08 2.05 -22.68
CA ASN A 42 -22.64 1.90 -22.89
C ASN A 42 -21.85 2.93 -22.07
N SER A 43 -22.24 4.20 -22.07
CA SER A 43 -21.59 5.23 -21.24
C SER A 43 -21.70 4.94 -19.74
N THR A 44 -22.81 4.38 -19.28
CA THR A 44 -22.99 3.98 -17.87
C THR A 44 -22.06 2.83 -17.51
N VAL A 45 -21.94 1.83 -18.40
CA VAL A 45 -20.99 0.72 -18.22
C VAL A 45 -19.56 1.24 -18.23
N ASP A 46 -19.19 2.14 -19.15
CA ASP A 46 -17.84 2.70 -19.23
C ASP A 46 -17.49 3.49 -17.94
N LEU A 47 -18.44 4.24 -17.37
CA LEU A 47 -18.24 4.94 -16.10
C LEU A 47 -18.06 3.96 -14.93
N LEU A 48 -18.87 2.89 -14.88
CA LEU A 48 -18.75 1.85 -13.87
C LEU A 48 -17.42 1.11 -13.99
N ASP A 49 -17.00 0.77 -15.21
CA ASP A 49 -15.71 0.13 -15.47
C ASP A 49 -14.54 1.02 -15.03
N GLN A 50 -14.55 2.31 -15.40
CA GLN A 50 -13.54 3.27 -14.92
C GLN A 50 -13.53 3.41 -13.40
N THR A 51 -14.72 3.40 -12.76
CA THR A 51 -14.84 3.49 -11.31
C THR A 51 -14.28 2.24 -10.63
N VAL A 52 -14.61 1.06 -11.15
CA VAL A 52 -14.09 -0.24 -10.67
C VAL A 52 -12.59 -0.33 -10.88
N GLY A 53 -12.08 0.07 -12.05
CA GLY A 53 -10.65 0.12 -12.34
C GLY A 53 -9.88 1.08 -11.42
N THR A 54 -10.40 2.29 -11.20
CA THR A 54 -9.82 3.27 -10.27
C THR A 54 -9.83 2.76 -8.83
N THR A 55 -10.91 2.09 -8.41
CA THR A 55 -11.03 1.49 -7.09
C THR A 55 -10.03 0.35 -6.92
N THR A 56 -9.88 -0.50 -7.95
CA THR A 56 -8.91 -1.60 -7.98
C THR A 56 -7.49 -1.08 -7.83
N ALA A 57 -7.09 -0.10 -8.65
CA ALA A 57 -5.77 0.52 -8.56
C ALA A 57 -5.53 1.18 -7.19
N SER A 58 -6.56 1.79 -6.60
CA SER A 58 -6.49 2.38 -5.26
C SER A 58 -6.28 1.30 -4.19
N LEU A 59 -6.97 0.16 -4.27
CA LEU A 59 -6.79 -0.97 -3.36
C LEU A 59 -5.41 -1.64 -3.52
N GLU A 60 -4.91 -1.75 -4.75
CA GLU A 60 -3.54 -2.23 -5.01
C GLU A 60 -2.49 -1.31 -4.36
N ASN A 61 -2.67 0.01 -4.45
CA ASN A 61 -1.80 0.97 -3.78
C ASN A 61 -1.88 0.88 -2.24
N VAL A 62 -3.09 0.68 -1.69
CA VAL A 62 -3.26 0.44 -0.25
C VAL A 62 -2.54 -0.86 0.15
N LYS A 63 -2.68 -1.94 -0.62
CA LYS A 63 -1.97 -3.20 -0.37
C LYS A 63 -0.45 -3.00 -0.37
N ALA A 64 0.09 -2.29 -1.36
CA ALA A 64 1.52 -2.00 -1.44
C ALA A 64 1.99 -1.18 -0.21
N THR A 65 1.24 -0.14 0.16
CA THR A 65 1.52 0.71 1.33
C THR A 65 1.50 -0.10 2.63
N LEU A 66 0.54 -1.02 2.79
CA LEU A 66 0.49 -1.92 3.95
C LEU A 66 1.68 -2.88 3.98
N GLY A 67 2.11 -3.39 2.82
CA GLY A 67 3.33 -4.19 2.72
C GLY A 67 4.59 -3.42 3.12
N GLU A 68 4.73 -2.18 2.69
CA GLU A 68 5.83 -1.30 3.10
C GLU A 68 5.79 -0.96 4.60
N ALA A 69 4.60 -0.68 5.13
CA ALA A 69 4.39 -0.47 6.56
C ALA A 69 4.80 -1.71 7.37
N SER A 70 4.43 -2.91 6.92
CA SER A 70 4.82 -4.18 7.55
C SER A 70 6.33 -4.38 7.58
N ASN A 71 7.03 -4.14 6.47
CA ASN A 71 8.49 -4.19 6.41
C ASN A 71 9.15 -3.16 7.35
N THR A 72 8.57 -1.96 7.44
CA THR A 72 9.03 -0.91 8.34
C THR A 72 8.84 -1.31 9.80
N LEU A 73 7.67 -1.84 10.16
CA LEU A 73 7.39 -2.34 11.51
C LEU A 73 8.33 -3.48 11.91
N THR A 74 8.66 -4.37 10.98
CA THR A 74 9.67 -5.42 11.19
C THR A 74 11.04 -4.81 11.51
N THR A 75 11.48 -3.84 10.71
CA THR A 75 12.76 -3.13 10.93
C THR A 75 12.78 -2.41 12.28
N VAL A 76 11.68 -1.75 12.66
CA VAL A 76 11.56 -1.10 13.97
C VAL A 76 11.60 -2.14 15.08
N THR A 77 10.91 -3.27 14.93
CA THR A 77 10.91 -4.36 15.91
C THR A 77 12.33 -4.88 16.15
N ASP A 78 13.11 -5.09 15.09
CA ASP A 78 14.51 -5.54 15.18
C ASP A 78 15.39 -4.48 15.84
N ALA A 79 15.23 -3.21 15.48
CA ALA A 79 15.95 -2.11 16.12
C ALA A 79 15.62 -2.02 17.62
N THR A 80 14.34 -2.13 17.99
CA THR A 80 13.86 -2.13 19.38
C THR A 80 14.44 -3.31 20.16
N ARG A 81 14.46 -4.52 19.59
CA ARG A 81 15.12 -5.70 20.20
C ARG A 81 16.61 -5.47 20.42
N ASN A 82 17.31 -4.91 19.44
CA ASN A 82 18.73 -4.62 19.57
C ASN A 82 19.01 -3.60 20.68
N VAL A 83 18.15 -2.59 20.83
CA VAL A 83 18.26 -1.62 21.93
C VAL A 83 17.99 -2.30 23.27
N ALA A 84 16.96 -3.14 23.39
CA ALA A 84 16.69 -3.90 24.61
C ALA A 84 17.90 -4.76 25.00
N THR A 85 18.45 -5.53 24.05
CA THR A 85 19.66 -6.33 24.27
C THR A 85 20.84 -5.47 24.71
N THR A 86 21.09 -4.34 24.05
CA THR A 86 22.17 -3.42 24.44
C THR A 86 21.98 -2.92 25.87
N ILE A 87 20.75 -2.59 26.27
CA ILE A 87 20.45 -2.16 27.63
C ILE A 87 20.70 -3.28 28.64
N PHE A 88 20.22 -4.50 28.37
CA PHE A 88 20.50 -5.65 29.22
C PHE A 88 22.00 -5.95 29.32
N ASP A 89 22.74 -5.86 28.21
CA ASP A 89 24.19 -6.05 28.18
C ASP A 89 24.96 -4.94 28.93
N THR A 90 24.39 -3.74 29.06
CA THR A 90 25.00 -2.65 29.85
C THR A 90 24.77 -2.79 31.36
N GLN A 91 23.80 -3.59 31.81
CA GLN A 91 23.54 -3.76 33.24
C GLN A 91 24.74 -4.36 33.99
N PRO A 92 25.37 -5.48 33.56
CA PRO A 92 26.54 -6.03 34.23
C PRO A 92 27.73 -5.06 34.28
N LEU A 93 27.90 -4.24 33.22
CA LEU A 93 28.95 -3.23 33.18
C LEU A 93 28.71 -2.15 34.23
N LEU A 94 27.46 -1.70 34.42
CA LEU A 94 27.12 -0.73 35.44
C LEU A 94 27.18 -1.31 36.84
N GLU A 95 26.81 -2.58 37.04
CA GLU A 95 27.02 -3.28 38.31
C GLU A 95 28.51 -3.36 38.67
N GLN A 96 29.37 -3.62 37.67
CA GLN A 96 30.82 -3.63 37.85
C GLN A 96 31.37 -2.23 38.16
N VAL A 97 30.90 -1.19 37.46
CA VAL A 97 31.27 0.21 37.76
C VAL A 97 30.79 0.60 39.16
N THR A 98 29.61 0.15 39.57
CA THR A 98 29.07 0.35 40.91
C THR A 98 29.99 -0.27 41.93
N THR A 99 30.28 -1.55 41.81
CA THR A 99 31.21 -2.28 42.70
C THR A 99 32.60 -1.62 42.76
N MET A 100 33.12 -1.18 41.61
CA MET A 100 34.42 -0.52 41.56
C MET A 100 34.39 0.83 42.29
N THR A 101 33.33 1.61 42.11
CA THR A 101 33.15 2.93 42.70
C THR A 101 32.81 2.87 44.18
N THR A 102 31.99 1.93 44.62
CA THR A 102 31.44 1.90 45.99
C THR A 102 32.24 1.00 46.93
N ASP A 103 32.93 -0.01 46.41
CA ASP A 103 33.71 -0.94 47.24
C ASP A 103 35.21 -0.88 46.93
N THR A 104 35.60 -1.08 45.67
CA THR A 104 37.01 -1.33 45.33
C THR A 104 37.89 -0.10 45.51
N VAL A 105 37.48 1.05 44.97
CA VAL A 105 38.21 2.31 45.10
C VAL A 105 38.18 2.83 46.55
N PRO A 106 37.03 2.86 47.25
CA PRO A 106 36.96 3.23 48.67
C PRO A 106 37.85 2.36 49.55
N GLY A 107 37.82 1.03 49.38
CA GLY A 107 38.68 0.12 50.15
C GLY A 107 40.18 0.34 49.88
N SER A 108 40.54 0.68 48.64
CA SER A 108 41.93 1.04 48.29
C SER A 108 42.36 2.35 48.95
N LEU A 109 41.48 3.36 48.97
CA LEU A 109 41.73 4.65 49.62
C LEU A 109 41.84 4.50 51.15
N GLU A 110 41.02 3.65 51.76
CA GLU A 110 41.10 3.32 53.20
C GLU A 110 42.41 2.62 53.56
N ALA A 111 42.87 1.70 52.71
CA ALA A 111 44.16 1.05 52.89
C ALA A 111 45.32 2.06 52.81
N VAL A 112 45.26 3.02 51.86
CA VAL A 112 46.21 4.14 51.78
C VAL A 112 46.14 5.01 53.03
N ASN A 113 44.94 5.39 53.47
CA ASN A 113 44.74 6.19 54.67
C ASN A 113 45.30 5.49 55.94
N THR A 114 45.16 4.17 56.01
CA THR A 114 45.74 3.34 57.09
C THR A 114 47.27 3.31 57.05
N ALA A 115 47.88 3.42 55.87
CA ALA A 115 49.32 3.44 55.69
C ALA A 115 49.96 4.82 55.96
N ILE A 116 49.19 5.90 55.83
CA ILE A 116 49.70 7.28 55.95
C ILE A 116 50.34 7.59 57.31
N PRO A 117 49.80 7.20 58.48
CA PRO A 117 50.46 7.44 59.76
C PRO A 117 51.87 6.82 59.83
N ASN A 118 52.06 5.64 59.24
CA ASN A 118 53.38 5.00 59.18
C ASN A 118 54.34 5.77 58.25
N LEU A 119 53.84 6.24 57.10
CA LEU A 119 54.62 7.08 56.17
C LEU A 119 55.00 8.42 56.80
N ALA A 120 54.08 9.05 57.54
CA ALA A 120 54.35 10.27 58.30
C ALA A 120 55.43 10.03 59.37
N GLY A 121 55.40 8.89 60.07
CA GLY A 121 56.46 8.52 61.02
C GLY A 121 57.83 8.35 60.38
N ILE A 122 57.89 7.79 59.17
CA ILE A 122 59.13 7.71 58.37
C ILE A 122 59.58 9.12 57.96
N ALA A 123 58.66 9.95 57.48
CA ALA A 123 58.92 11.33 57.09
C ALA A 123 59.47 12.16 58.27
N ALA A 124 58.90 12.01 59.47
CA ALA A 124 59.38 12.68 60.68
C ALA A 124 60.80 12.24 61.06
N THR A 125 61.15 10.98 60.80
CA THR A 125 62.51 10.47 61.00
C THR A 125 63.49 11.09 60.00
N ILE A 126 63.06 11.32 58.76
CA ILE A 126 63.83 12.03 57.73
C ILE A 126 64.03 13.50 58.14
N ASP A 127 62.96 14.20 58.54
CA ASP A 127 63.00 15.57 59.03
C ASP A 127 64.01 15.71 60.18
N THR A 128 63.91 14.86 61.20
CA THR A 128 64.82 14.84 62.34
C THR A 128 66.27 14.59 61.92
N THR A 129 66.49 13.76 60.90
CA THR A 129 67.84 13.47 60.39
C THR A 129 68.42 14.66 59.64
N LEU A 130 67.64 15.27 58.75
CA LEU A 130 68.06 16.44 57.99
C LEU A 130 68.31 17.65 58.89
N GLU A 131 67.48 17.85 59.93
CA GLU A 131 67.69 18.89 60.94
C GLU A 131 68.98 18.64 61.75
N ARG A 132 69.27 17.40 62.16
CA ARG A 132 70.53 17.06 62.85
C ARG A 132 71.76 17.24 61.97
N LEU A 133 71.65 16.90 60.68
CA LEU A 133 72.73 17.08 59.71
C LEU A 133 72.94 18.56 59.39
N SER A 134 71.87 19.36 59.30
CA SER A 134 71.95 20.81 59.12
C SER A 134 72.60 21.50 60.32
N ASN A 135 72.30 21.04 61.53
CA ASN A 135 72.89 21.54 62.77
C ASN A 135 74.29 20.96 63.08
N PHE A 136 74.84 20.09 62.23
CA PHE A 136 76.18 19.57 62.43
C PHE A 136 77.22 20.65 62.07
N SER A 137 77.82 21.25 63.08
CA SER A 137 79.03 22.07 62.92
C SER A 137 80.12 21.60 63.88
N ILE A 138 81.37 21.67 63.40
CA ILE A 138 82.57 21.51 64.22
C ILE A 138 83.22 22.88 64.29
N ASP A 139 83.02 23.55 65.43
CA ASP A 139 83.76 24.76 65.78
C ASP A 139 84.78 24.43 66.87
N ARG A 140 86.03 24.28 66.46
CA ARG A 140 87.14 24.00 67.38
C ARG A 140 88.33 24.89 67.08
N THR A 141 88.86 25.51 68.11
CA THR A 141 90.15 26.19 68.04
C THR A 141 91.23 25.20 68.43
N ILE A 142 92.09 24.83 67.48
CA ILE A 142 93.20 23.90 67.73
C ILE A 142 94.49 24.72 67.86
N GLY A 143 95.13 24.62 69.03
CA GLY A 143 96.40 25.29 69.35
C GLY A 143 96.52 25.63 70.84
N ALA A 144 97.76 25.68 71.36
CA ALA A 144 98.06 26.13 72.72
C ALA A 144 99.19 27.17 72.68
N GLY A 145 99.01 28.31 73.36
CA GLY A 145 99.94 29.45 73.33
C GLY A 145 99.60 30.48 72.24
N LEU A 146 100.62 31.12 71.65
CA LEU A 146 100.50 32.29 70.75
C LEU A 146 99.93 32.00 69.34
N VAL A 147 99.63 30.74 69.01
CA VAL A 147 99.06 30.36 67.71
C VAL A 147 97.77 29.56 67.95
N GLN A 148 96.64 30.17 67.60
CA GLN A 148 95.31 29.56 67.64
C GLN A 148 94.75 29.53 66.23
N ILE A 149 94.41 28.34 65.72
CA ILE A 149 93.79 28.18 64.41
C ILE A 149 92.31 27.84 64.62
N PRO A 150 91.37 28.70 64.17
CA PRO A 150 89.95 28.36 64.17
C PRO A 150 89.67 27.36 63.04
N LEU A 151 89.11 26.20 63.39
CA LEU A 151 88.53 25.24 62.46
C LEU A 151 87.01 25.31 62.62
N SER A 152 86.33 25.80 61.57
CA SER A 152 84.88 25.75 61.42
C SER A 152 84.56 24.86 60.21
N PHE A 153 83.82 23.78 60.42
CA PHE A 153 83.36 22.88 59.37
C PHE A 153 81.88 22.59 59.57
N ASP A 154 81.09 22.73 58.52
CA ASP A 154 79.70 22.27 58.45
C ASP A 154 79.50 21.34 57.24
N LEU A 155 78.31 20.74 57.13
CA LEU A 155 77.97 19.86 56.01
C LEU A 155 77.39 20.60 54.79
N GLY A 156 77.25 21.92 54.85
CA GLY A 156 76.61 22.73 53.80
C GLY A 156 75.12 22.41 53.55
N ILE A 157 74.46 21.73 54.49
CA ILE A 157 73.03 21.38 54.40
C ILE A 157 72.23 22.47 55.12
N ASP A 158 71.43 23.21 54.37
CA ASP A 158 70.46 24.17 54.92
C ASP A 158 69.06 23.54 54.86
N TYR A 159 68.62 22.98 55.99
CA TYR A 159 67.30 22.36 56.10
C TYR A 159 66.40 23.21 56.99
N ASN A 160 65.59 24.06 56.36
CA ASN A 160 64.61 24.90 57.02
C ASN A 160 63.29 24.91 56.20
N PRO A 161 62.54 23.79 56.21
CA PRO A 161 61.34 23.68 55.40
C PRO A 161 60.23 24.62 55.93
N GLU A 162 59.42 25.19 55.04
CA GLU A 162 58.21 25.96 55.43
C GLU A 162 57.17 25.07 56.15
N GLN A 163 57.11 23.79 55.76
CA GLN A 163 56.29 22.75 56.39
C GLN A 163 57.10 21.46 56.44
N SER A 164 57.14 20.80 57.60
CA SER A 164 57.84 19.53 57.75
C SER A 164 57.22 18.44 56.86
N PHE A 165 58.05 17.50 56.42
CA PHE A 165 57.64 16.47 55.47
C PHE A 165 56.54 15.57 56.04
N ASP A 166 56.61 15.24 57.32
CA ASP A 166 55.55 14.49 58.01
C ASP A 166 54.19 15.21 58.01
N THR A 167 54.18 16.52 58.24
CA THR A 167 52.96 17.35 58.20
C THR A 167 52.35 17.34 56.81
N ALA A 168 53.17 17.44 55.76
CA ALA A 168 52.68 17.37 54.38
C ALA A 168 52.06 15.99 54.06
N VAL A 169 52.65 14.90 54.54
CA VAL A 169 52.13 13.53 54.37
C VAL A 169 50.81 13.34 55.13
N LEU A 170 50.69 13.85 56.35
CA LEU A 170 49.45 13.81 57.12
C LEU A 170 48.33 14.63 56.47
N ALA A 171 48.64 15.81 55.95
CA ALA A 171 47.67 16.65 55.24
C ALA A 171 47.09 15.95 54.00
N ILE A 172 47.91 15.18 53.27
CA ILE A 172 47.42 14.33 52.18
C ILE A 172 46.44 13.29 52.72
N GLY A 173 46.76 12.63 53.84
CA GLY A 173 45.85 11.66 54.47
C GLY A 173 44.52 12.26 54.84
N GLU A 174 44.52 13.40 55.53
CA GLU A 174 43.29 14.12 55.89
C GLU A 174 42.44 14.47 54.67
N SER A 175 43.06 14.83 53.54
CA SER A 175 42.34 15.14 52.29
C SER A 175 41.67 13.90 51.65
N LEU A 176 42.19 12.70 51.91
CA LEU A 176 41.67 11.44 51.39
C LEU A 176 40.57 10.84 52.27
N VAL A 177 40.51 11.19 53.57
CA VAL A 177 39.52 10.67 54.54
C VAL A 177 38.06 10.73 54.04
N PRO A 178 37.55 11.85 53.47
CA PRO A 178 36.14 11.92 53.09
C PRO A 178 35.81 11.24 51.75
N LEU A 179 36.81 10.88 50.93
CA LEU A 179 36.56 10.34 49.59
C LEU A 179 35.88 8.97 49.57
N PRO A 180 36.27 7.97 50.41
CA PRO A 180 35.57 6.69 50.49
C PRO A 180 34.07 6.84 50.75
N ASP A 181 33.68 7.73 51.67
CA ASP A 181 32.26 7.96 52.01
C ASP A 181 31.50 8.63 50.88
N GLN A 182 32.11 9.61 50.19
CA GLN A 182 31.50 10.26 49.02
C GLN A 182 31.27 9.28 47.88
N LEU A 183 32.22 8.38 47.65
CA LEU A 183 32.12 7.34 46.63
C LEU A 183 31.05 6.29 46.99
N ARG A 184 30.97 5.88 48.25
CA ARG A 184 29.88 5.00 48.74
C ARG A 184 28.51 5.67 48.67
N ALA A 185 28.43 6.98 48.92
CA ALA A 185 27.17 7.72 48.79
C ALA A 185 26.62 7.71 47.34
N MET A 186 27.45 7.44 46.33
CA MET A 186 27.00 7.27 44.95
C MET A 186 26.26 5.95 44.71
N GLU A 187 26.37 4.97 45.59
CA GLU A 187 25.77 3.64 45.46
C GLU A 187 24.27 3.73 45.19
N ALA A 188 23.55 4.54 45.96
CA ALA A 188 22.10 4.70 45.79
C ALA A 188 21.73 5.22 44.39
N ASN A 189 22.51 6.17 43.86
CA ASN A 189 22.29 6.74 42.52
C ASN A 189 22.62 5.73 41.41
N LEU A 190 23.70 4.96 41.58
CA LEU A 190 24.11 3.93 40.63
C LEU A 190 23.12 2.76 40.60
N ASN A 191 22.69 2.27 41.77
CA ASN A 191 21.66 1.24 41.88
C ASN A 191 20.32 1.70 41.27
N THR A 192 19.95 2.97 41.48
CA THR A 192 18.77 3.57 40.84
C THR A 192 18.92 3.59 39.31
N THR A 193 20.14 3.90 38.82
CA THR A 193 20.42 3.91 37.38
C THR A 193 20.30 2.51 36.78
N VAL A 194 20.85 1.49 37.44
CA VAL A 194 20.73 0.08 37.03
C VAL A 194 19.26 -0.37 36.99
N ALA A 195 18.49 -0.05 38.05
CA ALA A 195 17.07 -0.38 38.10
C ALA A 195 16.27 0.32 37.00
N ASN A 196 16.52 1.62 36.75
CA ASN A 196 15.87 2.37 35.68
C ASN A 196 16.18 1.79 34.31
N LEU A 197 17.43 1.38 34.05
CA LEU A 197 17.78 0.72 32.80
C LEU A 197 17.08 -0.63 32.65
N GLY A 198 16.90 -1.40 33.73
CA GLY A 198 16.10 -2.63 33.68
C GLY A 198 14.63 -2.40 33.35
N ASN A 199 14.04 -1.35 33.90
CA ASN A 199 12.68 -0.94 33.56
C ASN A 199 12.58 -0.52 32.08
N ILE A 200 13.53 0.31 31.60
CA ILE A 200 13.57 0.72 30.19
C ILE A 200 13.74 -0.49 29.27
N GLY A 201 14.61 -1.45 29.60
CA GLY A 201 14.78 -2.69 28.83
C GLY A 201 13.48 -3.48 28.71
N SER A 202 12.75 -3.62 29.81
CA SER A 202 11.44 -4.30 29.85
C SER A 202 10.37 -3.55 29.05
N ASP A 203 10.32 -2.22 29.15
CA ASP A 203 9.37 -1.39 28.39
C ASP A 203 9.63 -1.46 26.88
N ILE A 204 10.90 -1.50 26.48
CA ILE A 204 11.31 -1.65 25.07
C ILE A 204 10.95 -3.05 24.55
N GLU A 205 11.10 -4.10 25.35
CA GLU A 205 10.65 -5.45 24.98
C GLU A 205 9.12 -5.52 24.82
N ALA A 206 8.36 -4.90 25.73
CA ALA A 206 6.91 -4.80 25.61
C ALA A 206 6.50 -4.00 24.36
N LEU A 207 7.20 -2.92 24.05
CA LEU A 207 6.98 -2.14 22.82
C LEU A 207 7.24 -3.00 21.57
N SER A 208 8.31 -3.79 21.55
CA SER A 208 8.61 -4.72 20.46
C SER A 208 7.46 -5.71 20.24
N GLY A 209 6.93 -6.31 21.32
CA GLY A 209 5.77 -7.20 21.23
C GLY A 209 4.51 -6.52 20.71
N ASN A 210 4.26 -5.26 21.10
CA ASN A 210 3.13 -4.49 20.59
C ASN A 210 3.27 -4.19 19.08
N ILE A 211 4.47 -3.85 18.62
CA ILE A 211 4.74 -3.59 17.19
C ILE A 211 4.56 -4.87 16.37
N GLU A 212 5.00 -6.02 16.88
CA GLU A 212 4.77 -7.32 16.24
C GLU A 212 3.28 -7.67 16.13
N GLY A 213 2.49 -7.35 17.15
CA GLY A 213 1.03 -7.48 17.11
C GLY A 213 0.37 -6.58 16.07
N ILE A 214 0.84 -5.34 15.91
CA ILE A 214 0.39 -4.43 14.84
C ILE A 214 0.78 -5.00 13.48
N ASN A 215 2.01 -5.47 13.31
CA ASN A 215 2.47 -6.06 12.05
C ASN A 215 1.61 -7.26 11.64
N THR A 216 1.31 -8.15 12.58
CA THR A 216 0.41 -9.30 12.36
C THR A 216 -0.97 -8.84 11.89
N THR A 217 -1.50 -7.77 12.50
CA THR A 217 -2.80 -7.19 12.10
C THR A 217 -2.74 -6.64 10.67
N VAL A 218 -1.67 -5.92 10.31
CA VAL A 218 -1.45 -5.40 8.96
C VAL A 218 -1.38 -6.53 7.92
N GLU A 219 -0.65 -7.60 8.23
CA GLU A 219 -0.54 -8.79 7.36
C GLU A 219 -1.89 -9.48 7.13
N GLN A 220 -2.78 -9.47 8.13
CA GLN A 220 -4.14 -10.01 8.00
C GLN A 220 -5.05 -9.18 7.08
N PHE A 221 -4.77 -7.89 6.86
CA PHE A 221 -5.53 -7.06 5.93
C PHE A 221 -5.21 -7.34 4.45
N VAL A 222 -3.99 -7.76 4.15
CA VAL A 222 -3.54 -8.08 2.79
C VAL A 222 -4.45 -9.10 2.07
N PRO A 223 -4.77 -10.27 2.64
CA PRO A 223 -5.66 -11.23 1.99
C PRO A 223 -7.09 -10.72 1.83
N LEU A 224 -7.56 -9.82 2.72
CA LEU A 224 -8.87 -9.18 2.55
C LEU A 224 -8.87 -8.27 1.33
N LEU A 225 -7.82 -7.46 1.15
CA LEU A 225 -7.67 -6.62 -0.04
C LEU A 225 -7.60 -7.46 -1.33
N ASP A 226 -6.91 -8.59 -1.31
CA ASP A 226 -6.85 -9.51 -2.45
C ASP A 226 -8.24 -10.06 -2.82
N GLN A 227 -9.07 -10.39 -1.82
CA GLN A 227 -10.45 -10.82 -2.05
C GLN A 227 -11.29 -9.69 -2.65
N TYR A 228 -11.14 -8.45 -2.17
CA TYR A 228 -11.85 -7.29 -2.72
C TYR A 228 -11.42 -6.99 -4.17
N ILE A 229 -10.12 -7.04 -4.48
CA ILE A 229 -9.60 -6.86 -5.84
C ILE A 229 -10.17 -7.95 -6.78
N ALA A 230 -10.18 -9.21 -6.34
CA ALA A 230 -10.76 -10.30 -7.12
C ALA A 230 -12.26 -10.10 -7.39
N MET A 231 -13.01 -9.61 -6.40
CA MET A 231 -14.43 -9.29 -6.54
C MET A 231 -14.65 -8.16 -7.56
N LEU A 232 -13.83 -7.11 -7.53
CA LEU A 232 -13.87 -6.02 -8.51
C LEU A 232 -13.60 -6.53 -9.92
N ALA A 233 -12.62 -7.42 -10.10
CA ALA A 233 -12.36 -8.07 -11.39
C ALA A 233 -13.57 -8.87 -11.90
N GLN A 234 -14.28 -9.58 -11.01
CA GLN A 234 -15.51 -10.28 -11.37
C GLN A 234 -16.64 -9.31 -11.77
N ILE A 235 -16.74 -8.16 -11.11
CA ILE A 235 -17.70 -7.10 -11.46
C ILE A 235 -17.40 -6.56 -12.87
N THR A 236 -16.15 -6.24 -13.18
CA THR A 236 -15.74 -5.81 -14.53
C THR A 236 -16.14 -6.84 -15.59
N GLY A 237 -15.80 -8.13 -15.38
CA GLY A 237 -16.21 -9.18 -16.32
C GLY A 237 -17.74 -9.32 -16.46
N SER A 238 -18.49 -9.06 -15.38
CA SER A 238 -19.96 -9.07 -15.42
C SER A 238 -20.52 -7.86 -16.19
N LEU A 239 -19.90 -6.68 -16.06
CA LEU A 239 -20.27 -5.47 -16.78
C LEU A 239 -20.02 -5.60 -18.29
N GLU A 240 -18.89 -6.20 -18.68
CA GLU A 240 -18.60 -6.48 -20.10
C GLU A 240 -19.61 -7.45 -20.72
N ASN A 241 -19.95 -8.54 -20.00
CA ASN A 241 -20.97 -9.48 -20.45
C ASN A 241 -22.36 -8.84 -20.54
N ALA A 242 -22.74 -8.02 -19.55
CA ALA A 242 -23.99 -7.29 -19.57
C ALA A 242 -24.06 -6.31 -20.75
N ARG A 243 -22.96 -5.60 -21.03
CA ARG A 243 -22.85 -4.71 -22.20
C ARG A 243 -23.04 -5.46 -23.51
N ALA A 244 -22.36 -6.59 -23.68
CA ALA A 244 -22.48 -7.42 -24.88
C ALA A 244 -23.92 -7.92 -25.08
N GLN A 245 -24.56 -8.41 -24.00
CA GLN A 245 -25.93 -8.90 -24.03
C GLN A 245 -26.95 -7.78 -24.33
N VAL A 246 -26.79 -6.61 -23.71
CA VAL A 246 -27.62 -5.44 -23.97
C VAL A 246 -27.52 -5.01 -25.43
N ASN A 247 -26.31 -4.88 -25.97
CA ASN A 247 -26.10 -4.47 -27.36
C ASN A 247 -26.69 -5.48 -28.35
N ALA A 248 -26.56 -6.79 -28.08
CA ALA A 248 -27.19 -7.84 -28.89
C ALA A 248 -28.73 -7.78 -28.84
N ASN A 249 -29.31 -7.56 -27.66
CA ASN A 249 -30.75 -7.44 -27.48
C ASN A 249 -31.30 -6.17 -28.15
N LEU A 250 -30.62 -5.03 -28.03
CA LEU A 250 -31.01 -3.78 -28.70
C LEU A 250 -30.95 -3.94 -30.23
N GLY A 251 -29.94 -4.65 -30.76
CA GLY A 251 -29.88 -4.99 -32.18
C GLY A 251 -31.07 -5.84 -32.63
N THR A 252 -31.47 -6.82 -31.82
CA THR A 252 -32.65 -7.67 -32.09
C THR A 252 -33.94 -6.85 -32.04
N ILE A 253 -34.11 -5.99 -31.03
CA ILE A 253 -35.27 -5.10 -30.92
C ILE A 253 -35.35 -4.14 -32.11
N LYS A 254 -34.21 -3.60 -32.56
CA LYS A 254 -34.14 -2.73 -33.74
C LYS A 254 -34.66 -3.47 -34.98
N TRP A 255 -34.18 -4.68 -35.22
CA TRP A 255 -34.65 -5.53 -36.32
C TRP A 255 -36.15 -5.83 -36.24
N VAL A 256 -36.66 -6.19 -35.06
CA VAL A 256 -38.09 -6.44 -34.86
C VAL A 256 -38.92 -5.17 -35.11
N ALA A 257 -38.50 -4.02 -34.57
CA ALA A 257 -39.18 -2.76 -34.77
C ALA A 257 -39.21 -2.36 -36.26
N THR A 258 -38.09 -2.48 -36.96
CA THR A 258 -38.03 -2.23 -38.41
C THR A 258 -38.92 -3.20 -39.19
N GLY A 259 -38.88 -4.49 -38.87
CA GLY A 259 -39.73 -5.50 -39.50
C GLY A 259 -41.23 -5.23 -39.30
N LEU A 260 -41.64 -4.86 -38.09
CA LEU A 260 -43.02 -4.45 -37.79
C LEU A 260 -43.44 -3.21 -38.58
N MET A 261 -42.54 -2.23 -38.76
CA MET A 261 -42.85 -1.04 -39.55
C MET A 261 -42.95 -1.33 -41.04
N ILE A 262 -42.12 -2.23 -41.57
CA ILE A 262 -42.23 -2.70 -42.96
C ILE A 262 -43.56 -3.45 -43.14
N TRP A 263 -43.90 -4.36 -42.21
CA TRP A 263 -45.17 -5.08 -42.23
C TRP A 263 -46.37 -4.11 -42.22
N PHE A 264 -46.33 -3.11 -41.34
CA PHE A 264 -47.34 -2.06 -41.30
C PHE A 264 -47.42 -1.30 -42.62
N ALA A 265 -46.29 -0.94 -43.23
CA ALA A 265 -46.23 -0.27 -44.53
C ALA A 265 -46.86 -1.12 -45.65
N VAL A 266 -46.59 -2.43 -45.67
CA VAL A 266 -47.20 -3.37 -46.65
C VAL A 266 -48.73 -3.41 -46.49
N TYR A 267 -49.24 -3.42 -45.25
CA TYR A 267 -50.69 -3.40 -45.01
C TYR A 267 -51.36 -2.12 -45.56
N GLN A 268 -50.65 -1.00 -45.60
CA GLN A 268 -51.17 0.27 -46.16
C GLN A 268 -51.29 0.25 -47.70
N ILE A 269 -50.70 -0.72 -48.39
CA ILE A 269 -50.85 -0.87 -49.85
C ILE A 269 -52.30 -1.27 -50.20
N MET A 270 -52.99 -2.04 -49.35
CA MET A 270 -54.38 -2.46 -49.59
C MET A 270 -55.36 -1.26 -49.73
N PRO A 271 -55.43 -0.31 -48.77
CA PRO A 271 -56.25 0.90 -48.91
C PRO A 271 -55.90 1.72 -50.15
N ILE A 272 -54.61 1.87 -50.48
CA ILE A 272 -54.16 2.61 -51.67
C ILE A 272 -54.67 1.92 -52.93
N TYR A 273 -54.52 0.60 -53.03
CA TYR A 273 -54.98 -0.21 -54.15
C TYR A 273 -56.51 -0.14 -54.31
N PHE A 274 -57.26 -0.38 -53.24
CA PHE A 274 -58.73 -0.30 -53.28
C PHE A 274 -59.23 1.12 -53.58
N GLY A 275 -58.58 2.14 -53.01
CA GLY A 275 -58.91 3.54 -53.28
C GLY A 275 -58.64 3.94 -54.73
N TYR A 276 -57.52 3.49 -55.29
CA TYR A 276 -57.18 3.68 -56.71
C TYR A 276 -58.20 2.99 -57.62
N ARG A 277 -58.56 1.74 -57.32
CA ARG A 277 -59.56 0.98 -58.07
C ARG A 277 -60.95 1.63 -58.04
N MET A 278 -61.35 2.26 -56.93
CA MET A 278 -62.62 3.00 -56.85
C MET A 278 -62.61 4.33 -57.62
N LEU A 279 -61.43 4.90 -57.87
CA LEU A 279 -61.25 6.12 -58.66
C LEU A 279 -61.15 5.85 -60.16
N SER A 280 -60.53 4.73 -60.56
CA SER A 280 -60.57 4.26 -61.94
C SER A 280 -61.95 3.64 -62.21
N ASP A 281 -62.86 4.40 -62.79
CA ASP A 281 -64.25 4.03 -63.09
C ASP A 281 -64.37 2.97 -64.21
N LYS A 282 -63.61 1.87 -64.11
CA LYS A 282 -63.73 0.71 -64.97
C LYS A 282 -64.47 -0.38 -64.20
N VAL A 283 -65.78 -0.49 -64.47
CA VAL A 283 -66.41 -1.81 -64.51
C VAL A 283 -65.55 -2.62 -65.48
N VAL A 284 -64.77 -3.58 -64.97
CA VAL A 284 -64.19 -4.61 -65.81
C VAL A 284 -65.38 -5.48 -66.19
N GLU A 285 -66.00 -5.16 -67.33
CA GLU A 285 -66.70 -6.15 -68.14
C GLU A 285 -65.63 -7.16 -68.56
N GLY A 286 -65.59 -8.28 -67.84
CA GLY A 286 -64.60 -9.33 -67.92
C GLY A 286 -64.63 -10.05 -66.58
N SER A 287 -65.34 -11.17 -66.52
CA SER A 287 -65.57 -11.92 -65.28
C SER A 287 -64.25 -12.26 -64.60
N ILE A 288 -64.26 -12.24 -63.27
CA ILE A 288 -63.12 -12.59 -62.40
C ILE A 288 -62.50 -13.96 -62.77
N GLU A 289 -63.26 -14.85 -63.41
CA GLU A 289 -62.81 -16.14 -63.96
C GLU A 289 -61.74 -16.02 -65.04
N GLU A 290 -61.87 -15.09 -65.99
CA GLU A 290 -60.97 -15.02 -67.15
C GLU A 290 -59.56 -14.55 -66.75
N ARG A 291 -59.49 -13.62 -65.78
CA ARG A 291 -58.21 -13.15 -65.22
C ARG A 291 -57.58 -14.12 -64.23
N LEU A 292 -58.39 -14.92 -63.53
CA LEU A 292 -57.88 -15.98 -62.65
C LEU A 292 -57.36 -17.16 -63.45
N GLU A 293 -57.95 -17.48 -64.61
CA GLU A 293 -57.40 -18.51 -65.51
C GLU A 293 -56.07 -18.07 -66.12
N GLU A 294 -55.97 -16.80 -66.55
CA GLU A 294 -54.72 -16.25 -67.09
C GLU A 294 -53.58 -16.24 -66.04
N GLU A 295 -53.86 -15.77 -64.81
CA GLU A 295 -52.87 -15.83 -63.71
C GLU A 295 -52.55 -17.27 -63.28
N ARG A 296 -53.51 -18.20 -63.35
CA ARG A 296 -53.28 -19.60 -62.96
C ARG A 296 -52.42 -20.34 -63.98
N GLU A 297 -52.58 -20.05 -65.27
CA GLU A 297 -51.69 -20.59 -66.32
C GLU A 297 -50.29 -19.97 -66.22
N GLU A 298 -50.18 -18.66 -66.01
CA GLU A 298 -48.87 -18.00 -65.85
C GLU A 298 -48.15 -18.47 -64.57
N MET A 299 -48.89 -18.72 -63.49
CA MET A 299 -48.33 -19.27 -62.25
C MET A 299 -47.94 -20.75 -62.39
N LYS A 300 -48.71 -21.56 -63.15
CA LYS A 300 -48.32 -22.95 -63.47
C LYS A 300 -47.05 -22.99 -64.31
N GLU A 301 -46.91 -22.11 -65.28
CA GLU A 301 -45.72 -22.04 -66.13
C GLU A 301 -44.49 -21.66 -65.30
N ARG A 302 -44.62 -20.68 -64.40
CA ARG A 302 -43.55 -20.30 -63.46
C ARG A 302 -43.22 -21.37 -62.42
N VAL A 303 -44.21 -22.12 -61.95
CA VAL A 303 -43.98 -23.26 -61.05
C VAL A 303 -43.27 -24.38 -61.79
N LYS A 304 -43.65 -24.67 -63.03
CA LYS A 304 -42.99 -25.68 -63.88
C LYS A 304 -41.55 -25.29 -64.19
N GLU A 305 -41.29 -24.02 -64.49
CA GLU A 305 -39.94 -23.50 -64.70
C GLU A 305 -39.09 -23.51 -63.41
N ALA A 306 -39.72 -23.34 -62.24
CA ALA A 306 -39.06 -23.44 -60.94
C ALA A 306 -38.80 -24.89 -60.54
N GLU A 307 -39.69 -25.82 -60.88
CA GLU A 307 -39.53 -27.26 -60.66
C GLU A 307 -38.42 -27.83 -61.56
N GLU A 308 -38.38 -27.44 -62.83
CA GLU A 308 -37.30 -27.79 -63.76
C GLU A 308 -35.94 -27.25 -63.26
N LYS A 309 -35.88 -26.00 -62.78
CA LYS A 309 -34.65 -25.45 -62.16
C LYS A 309 -34.26 -26.14 -60.85
N ALA A 310 -35.22 -26.67 -60.09
CA ALA A 310 -34.95 -27.39 -58.85
C ALA A 310 -34.45 -28.81 -59.12
N GLU A 311 -34.99 -29.49 -60.13
CA GLU A 311 -34.54 -30.82 -60.59
C GLU A 311 -33.13 -30.73 -61.18
N ASP A 312 -32.86 -29.72 -62.01
CA ASP A 312 -31.55 -29.42 -62.60
C ASP A 312 -30.50 -29.00 -61.55
N ALA A 313 -30.95 -28.50 -60.38
CA ALA A 313 -30.07 -28.22 -59.24
C ALA A 313 -29.85 -29.46 -58.36
N ALA A 314 -30.83 -30.36 -58.26
CA ALA A 314 -30.71 -31.63 -57.55
C ALA A 314 -29.80 -32.62 -58.28
N GLU A 315 -29.90 -32.71 -59.62
CA GLU A 315 -29.04 -33.56 -60.45
C GLU A 315 -27.57 -33.09 -60.37
N ARG A 316 -27.31 -31.77 -60.41
CA ARG A 316 -25.95 -31.22 -60.16
C ARG A 316 -25.44 -31.50 -58.74
N ALA A 317 -26.31 -31.58 -57.74
CA ALA A 317 -25.93 -31.90 -56.37
C ALA A 317 -25.66 -33.40 -56.19
N GLU A 318 -26.37 -34.27 -56.90
CA GLU A 318 -26.15 -35.72 -56.93
C GLU A 318 -24.84 -36.08 -57.67
N ASP A 319 -24.57 -35.42 -58.80
CA ASP A 319 -23.30 -35.55 -59.52
C ASP A 319 -22.11 -35.10 -58.67
N ALA A 320 -22.23 -33.95 -57.98
CA ALA A 320 -21.19 -33.47 -57.07
C ALA A 320 -21.00 -34.39 -55.85
N ALA A 321 -22.06 -35.05 -55.38
CA ALA A 321 -21.97 -36.02 -54.28
C ALA A 321 -21.32 -37.34 -54.72
N ASN A 322 -21.58 -37.81 -55.95
CA ASN A 322 -20.94 -39.00 -56.52
C ASN A 322 -19.45 -38.77 -56.87
N ASP A 323 -19.06 -37.57 -57.29
CA ASP A 323 -17.66 -37.20 -57.48
C ASP A 323 -16.88 -37.15 -56.14
N ILE A 324 -17.55 -36.79 -55.03
CA ILE A 324 -16.95 -36.82 -53.69
C ILE A 324 -16.86 -38.25 -53.12
N ALA A 325 -17.77 -39.16 -53.50
CA ALA A 325 -17.75 -40.55 -53.05
C ALA A 325 -16.77 -41.45 -53.83
N SER A 326 -16.21 -40.98 -54.95
CA SER A 326 -15.30 -41.72 -55.83
C SER A 326 -13.84 -41.22 -55.81
N ALA A 327 -13.52 -40.27 -54.93
CA ALA A 327 -12.17 -39.80 -54.60
C ALA A 327 -11.69 -40.34 -53.24
#